data_AF-A0A2E1HFM7-F1
#
_entry.id   AF-A0A2E1HFM7-F1
#
_cell.length_a   1.000
_cell.length_b   1.000
_cell.length_c   1.000
_cell.angle_alpha   90.00
_cell.angle_beta   90.00
_cell.angle_gamma   90.00
#
_symmetry.space_group_name_H-M   'P 1'
#
loop_
_entity.id
_entity.type
_entity.pdbx_description
1 polymer ?
#
loop_
_entity_poly.entity_id
_entity_poly.type
_entity_poly.pdbx_seq_one_letter_code
_entity_poly.pdbx_strand_id
1 'polypeptide(L)' 'MNQTRKEIMAELVRMAKEATARGESAFAFLCNKGVPVSIAEEAEWEAGRGEEEAWWQRMERTIEGEVVRKAIGGDS' A
#
# COMPACT_ATOMS: atom_id res chain seq x y z
N MET A 1 8.00 -0.96 -20.17
CA MET A 1 8.62 0.11 -19.36
C MET A 1 10.11 -0.20 -19.18
N ASN A 2 11.01 0.75 -19.44
CA ASN A 2 12.47 0.55 -19.28
C ASN A 2 12.81 0.37 -17.78
N GLN A 3 13.79 -0.49 -17.48
CA GLN A 3 14.25 -0.86 -16.14
C GLN A 3 14.52 0.36 -15.25
N THR A 4 15.20 1.39 -15.78
CA THR A 4 15.47 2.63 -15.03
C THR A 4 14.20 3.33 -14.56
N ARG A 5 13.12 3.31 -15.36
CA ARG A 5 11.84 3.90 -14.93
C ARG A 5 11.21 3.12 -13.78
N LYS A 6 11.35 1.79 -13.77
CA LYS A 6 10.87 0.95 -12.65
C LYS A 6 11.62 1.24 -11.36
N GLU A 7 12.95 1.37 -11.45
CA GLU A 7 13.81 1.66 -10.30
C GLU A 7 13.51 3.04 -9.71
N ILE A 8 13.30 4.05 -10.56
CA ILE A 8 12.88 5.39 -10.13
C ILE A 8 11.52 5.32 -9.42
N MET A 9 10.52 4.65 -10.01
CA MET A 9 9.20 4.54 -9.37
C MET A 9 9.27 3.79 -8.03
N ALA A 10 10.02 2.69 -7.95
CA ALA A 10 10.20 1.95 -6.70
C ALA A 10 10.80 2.83 -5.59
N GLU A 11 11.78 3.66 -5.94
CA GLU A 11 12.38 4.60 -4.99
C GLU A 11 11.39 5.70 -4.55
N LEU A 12 10.60 6.25 -5.48
CA LEU A 12 9.55 7.23 -5.17
C LEU A 12 8.47 6.63 -4.25
N VAL A 13 8.08 5.39 -4.47
CA VAL A 13 7.13 4.66 -3.61
C VAL A 13 7.71 4.44 -2.20
N ARG A 14 8.99 4.06 -2.10
CA ARG A 14 9.68 3.93 -0.81
C ARG A 14 9.68 5.26 -0.06
N MET A 15 10.03 6.35 -0.76
CA MET A 15 10.03 7.70 -0.22
C MET A 15 8.63 8.18 0.23
N ALA A 16 7.59 7.86 -0.54
CA ALA A 16 6.20 8.13 -0.18
C ALA A 16 5.80 7.44 1.12
N LYS A 17 6.10 6.12 1.26
CA LYS A 17 5.85 5.37 2.50
C LYS A 17 6.54 5.98 3.70
N GLU A 18 7.79 6.43 3.55
CA GLU A 18 8.54 7.07 4.63
C GLU A 18 7.95 8.43 5.03
N ALA A 19 7.45 9.21 4.07
CA ALA A 19 6.75 10.47 4.37
C ALA A 19 5.45 10.20 5.15
N THR A 20 4.63 9.25 4.68
CA THR A 20 3.40 8.83 5.37
C THR A 20 3.69 8.32 6.79
N ALA A 21 4.74 7.51 6.97
CA ALA A 21 5.13 7.01 8.29
C ALA A 21 5.56 8.12 9.27
N ARG A 22 6.01 9.28 8.77
CA ARG A 22 6.28 10.47 9.57
C ARG A 22 5.06 11.38 9.78
N GLY A 23 3.90 11.01 9.21
CA GLY A 23 2.67 11.82 9.24
C GLY A 23 2.67 12.98 8.23
N GLU A 24 3.58 12.97 7.26
CA GLU A 24 3.64 13.95 6.17
C GLU A 24 2.74 13.52 5.00
N SER A 25 2.26 14.49 4.21
CA SER A 25 1.63 14.18 2.91
C SER A 25 2.70 13.71 1.93
N ALA A 26 2.59 12.46 1.47
CA ALA A 26 3.52 11.88 0.50
C ALA A 26 3.49 12.66 -0.83
N PHE A 27 2.30 13.02 -1.33
CA PHE A 27 2.16 13.88 -2.50
C PHE A 27 2.94 15.19 -2.38
N ALA A 28 2.66 15.97 -1.33
CA ALA A 28 3.33 17.26 -1.13
C ALA A 28 4.84 17.10 -0.96
N PHE A 29 5.27 16.06 -0.24
CA PHE A 29 6.69 15.72 -0.04
C PHE A 29 7.40 15.46 -1.37
N LEU A 30 6.80 14.69 -2.28
CA LEU A 30 7.38 14.38 -3.59
C LEU A 30 7.37 15.59 -4.53
N CYS A 31 6.26 16.35 -4.58
CA CYS A 31 6.18 17.56 -5.38
C CYS A 31 7.22 18.61 -4.96
N ASN A 32 7.48 18.77 -3.66
CA ASN A 32 8.52 19.65 -3.14
C ASN A 32 9.94 19.24 -3.56
N LYS A 33 10.12 18.01 -4.05
CA LYS A 33 11.39 17.50 -4.62
C LYS A 33 11.45 17.62 -6.15
N GLY A 34 10.46 18.27 -6.76
CA GLY A 34 10.39 18.47 -8.20
C GLY A 34 9.85 17.26 -8.97
N VAL A 35 9.26 16.27 -8.29
CA VAL A 35 8.59 15.16 -8.97
C VAL A 35 7.33 15.68 -9.68
N PRO A 36 7.13 15.38 -10.98
CA PRO A 36 5.91 15.78 -11.69
C PRO A 36 4.65 15.27 -10.97
N VAL A 37 3.60 16.09 -10.94
CA VAL A 37 2.33 15.81 -10.23
C VAL A 37 1.80 14.41 -10.51
N SER A 38 1.66 14.03 -11.78
CA SER A 38 1.12 12.71 -12.15
C SER A 38 1.96 11.54 -11.65
N ILE A 39 3.27 11.74 -11.50
CA ILE A 39 4.20 10.71 -11.00
C ILE A 39 4.18 10.66 -9.47
N ALA A 40 4.02 11.81 -8.81
CA ALA A 40 3.84 11.88 -7.36
C ALA A 40 2.54 11.20 -6.92
N GLU A 41 1.44 11.46 -7.62
CA GLU A 41 0.15 10.79 -7.41
C GLU A 41 0.24 9.27 -7.60
N GLU A 42 0.90 8.81 -8.68
CA GLU A 42 1.08 7.39 -8.94
C GLU A 42 1.89 6.70 -7.83
N ALA A 43 2.97 7.34 -7.37
CA ALA A 43 3.81 6.82 -6.28
C ALA A 43 3.08 6.80 -4.92
N GLU A 44 2.30 7.84 -4.60
CA GLU A 44 1.47 7.87 -3.38
C GLU A 44 0.39 6.78 -3.40
N TRP A 45 -0.29 6.60 -4.54
CA TRP A 45 -1.30 5.56 -4.69
C TRP A 45 -0.69 4.15 -4.60
N GLU A 46 0.47 3.91 -5.23
CA GLU A 46 1.18 2.64 -5.14
C GLU A 46 1.74 2.36 -3.74
N ALA A 47 2.13 3.39 -2.99
CA ALA A 47 2.49 3.26 -1.58
C ALA A 47 1.31 2.77 -0.73
N GLY A 48 0.11 3.33 -0.95
CA GLY A 48 -1.11 2.98 -0.21
C GLY A 48 -1.64 1.57 -0.52
N ARG A 49 -1.56 1.11 -1.78
CA ARG A 49 -2.03 -0.24 -2.18
C ARG A 49 -1.42 -1.38 -1.38
N GLY A 50 -0.15 -1.24 -0.97
CA GLY A 50 0.50 -2.28 -0.15
C GLY A 50 -0.12 -2.43 1.23
N GLU A 51 -0.59 -1.33 1.83
CA GLU A 51 -1.26 -1.34 3.12
C GLU A 51 -2.69 -1.85 3.01
N GLU A 52 -3.39 -1.48 1.93
CA GLU A 52 -4.73 -1.98 1.60
C GLU A 52 -4.74 -3.49 1.38
N GLU A 53 -3.81 -4.00 0.58
CA GLU A 53 -3.64 -5.45 0.35
C GLU A 53 -3.32 -6.19 1.65
N ALA A 54 -2.42 -5.66 2.48
CA ALA A 54 -2.11 -6.24 3.79
C ALA A 54 -3.29 -6.18 4.77
N TRP A 55 -4.19 -5.20 4.62
CA TRP A 55 -5.43 -5.15 5.38
C TRP A 55 -6.41 -6.23 4.90
N TRP A 56 -6.62 -6.38 3.59
CA TRP A 56 -7.48 -7.43 3.02
C TRP A 56 -7.02 -8.83 3.41
N GLN A 57 -5.72 -9.14 3.29
CA GLN A 57 -5.17 -10.43 3.70
C GLN A 57 -5.38 -10.73 5.19
N ARG A 58 -5.32 -9.71 6.05
CA ARG A 58 -5.62 -9.88 7.49
C ARG A 58 -7.10 -10.17 7.72
N MET A 59 -7.99 -9.51 6.97
CA MET A 59 -9.43 -9.73 7.06
C MET A 59 -9.83 -11.12 6.55
N GLU A 60 -9.30 -11.54 5.40
CA GLU A 60 -9.54 -12.87 4.82
C GLU A 60 -9.15 -13.99 5.79
N ARG A 61 -7.97 -13.92 6.41
CA ARG A 61 -7.55 -14.91 7.43
C ARG A 61 -8.49 -14.95 8.65
N THR A 62 -9.06 -13.81 9.02
CA THR A 62 -9.98 -13.70 10.17
C THR A 62 -11.33 -14.32 9.82
N ILE A 63 -11.84 -14.01 8.62
CA ILE A 63 -13.09 -14.56 8.10
C ILE A 63 -12.97 -16.06 7.88
N GLU A 64 -11.90 -16.56 7.24
CA GLU A 64 -11.67 -18.00 7.08
C GLU A 64 -11.62 -18.71 8.44
N GLY A 65 -10.92 -18.15 9.43
CA GLY A 65 -10.89 -18.71 10.78
C GLY A 65 -12.26 -18.76 11.45
N GLU A 66 -13.09 -17.73 11.28
CA GLU A 66 -14.45 -17.69 11.84
C GLU A 66 -15.44 -18.57 11.09
N VAL A 67 -15.37 -18.61 9.76
CA VAL A 67 -16.19 -19.45 8.89
C VAL A 67 -15.85 -20.93 9.14
N VAL A 68 -14.57 -21.28 9.21
CA VAL A 68 -14.13 -22.65 9.53
C VAL A 68 -14.53 -23.04 10.96
N ARG A 69 -14.39 -22.16 11.95
CA ARG A 69 -14.89 -22.43 13.32
C ARG A 69 -16.40 -22.61 13.37
N LYS A 70 -17.18 -21.82 12.62
CA LYS A 70 -18.63 -21.99 12.51
C LYS A 70 -19.01 -23.28 11.79
N ALA A 71 -18.27 -23.66 10.74
CA ALA A 71 -18.51 -24.88 9.99
C ALA A 71 -18.15 -26.15 10.79
N ILE A 72 -17.10 -26.11 11.62
CA ILE A 72 -16.67 -27.24 12.46
C ILE A 72 -17.48 -27.30 13.77
N GLY A 73 -17.96 -26.16 14.28
CA GLY A 73 -18.82 -26.09 15.48
C GLY A 73 -20.32 -26.26 15.19
N GLY A 74 -20.70 -26.49 13.93
CA GLY A 74 -22.08 -26.66 13.50
C GLY A 74 -22.55 -28.11 13.57
N ASP A 75 -22.96 -28.52 14.77
CA ASP A 75 -24.04 -29.47 15.12
C ASP A 75 -23.64 -30.26 16.38
N SER A 76 -24.06 -29.72 17.53
CA SER A 76 -24.27 -30.47 18.77
C SER A 76 -25.72 -30.30 19.18
#